data_AF-A0A496ZYF6-F1
#
_entry.id   AF-A0A496ZYF6-F1
#
_cell.length_a   1.000
_cell.length_b   1.000
_cell.length_c   1.000
_cell.angle_alpha   90.00
_cell.angle_beta   90.00
_cell.angle_gamma   90.00
#
_symmetry.space_group_name_H-M   'P 1'
#
loop_
_entity.id
_entity.type
_entity.pdbx_description
1 polymer ?
#
loop_
_entity_poly.entity_id
_entity_poly.type
_entity_poly.pdbx_seq_one_letter_code
_entity_poly.pdbx_strand_id
1 'polypeptide(L)'
;EPYCFTGLAAGAYRVIQNAPPGYEPSGPAEWAVALPEGGSWDLQFGNVRSEAQATSGETTEPAPENEGNSASVGGSTFSHVFSIIAKVSGVLVLILAAGIAVLFILNRRRRY
;
A
#
# COMPACT_ATOMS: atom_id res chain seq x y z
N GLU A 1 11.91 2.98 22.25
CA GLU A 1 12.53 1.65 22.20
C GLU A 1 11.85 0.84 21.10
N PRO A 2 12.58 0.01 20.35
CA PRO A 2 11.95 -0.89 19.37
C PRO A 2 11.08 -1.92 20.08
N TYR A 3 9.94 -2.27 19.48
CA TYR A 3 9.04 -3.29 20.03
C TYR A 3 9.42 -4.68 19.53
N CYS A 4 9.62 -5.63 20.44
CA CYS A 4 10.05 -6.99 20.12
C CYS A 4 8.96 -8.02 20.41
N PHE A 5 8.56 -8.78 19.40
CA PHE A 5 7.78 -10.00 19.58
C PHE A 5 8.73 -11.17 19.85
N THR A 6 8.53 -11.92 20.94
CA THR A 6 9.39 -13.06 21.31
C THR A 6 8.55 -14.30 21.58
N GLY A 7 9.18 -15.48 21.52
CA GLY A 7 8.50 -16.76 21.75
C GLY A 7 7.53 -17.18 20.65
N LEU A 8 7.68 -16.63 19.44
CA LEU A 8 6.87 -17.02 18.28
C LEU A 8 7.37 -18.35 17.71
N ALA A 9 6.43 -19.22 17.33
CA ALA A 9 6.73 -20.42 16.57
C ALA A 9 7.13 -20.06 15.13
N ALA A 10 7.76 -20.99 14.41
CA ALA A 10 7.98 -20.83 12.97
C ALA A 10 6.62 -20.80 12.24
N GLY A 11 6.45 -19.88 11.28
CA GLY A 11 5.19 -19.72 10.58
C GLY A 11 5.07 -18.45 9.75
N ALA A 12 3.90 -18.26 9.13
CA ALA A 12 3.56 -17.05 8.40
C ALA A 12 2.77 -16.09 9.30
N TYR A 13 3.29 -14.88 9.49
CA TYR A 13 2.73 -13.84 10.33
C TYR A 13 2.40 -12.60 9.52
N ARG A 14 1.56 -11.77 10.11
CA ARG A 14 1.17 -10.48 9.58
C ARG A 14 1.37 -9.44 10.66
N VAL A 15 2.30 -8.52 10.41
CA VAL A 15 2.64 -7.45 11.34
C VAL A 15 1.92 -6.20 10.87
N ILE A 16 1.06 -5.67 11.73
CA ILE A 16 0.27 -4.46 11.45
C ILE A 16 0.69 -3.38 12.44
N GLN A 17 0.99 -2.19 11.93
CA GLN A 17 1.28 -1.02 12.72
C GLN A 17 0.05 -0.12 12.79
N ASN A 18 -0.35 0.25 14.00
CA ASN A 18 -1.35 1.29 14.22
C ASN A 18 -0.62 2.62 14.46
N ALA A 19 -0.95 3.64 13.66
CA ALA A 19 -0.40 4.96 13.85
C ALA A 19 -0.99 5.61 15.14
N PRO A 20 -0.18 6.33 15.92
CA PRO A 20 -0.70 7.13 17.04
C PRO A 20 -1.66 8.23 16.56
N PRO A 21 -2.54 8.76 17.44
CA PRO A 21 -3.39 9.90 17.11
C PRO A 21 -2.58 11.10 16.61
N GLY A 22 -3.05 11.75 15.54
CA GLY A 22 -2.38 12.88 14.89
C GLY A 22 -1.22 12.50 13.98
N TYR A 23 -1.04 11.21 13.69
CA TYR A 23 -0.06 10.69 12.73
C TYR A 23 -0.72 9.72 11.75
N GLU A 24 -0.25 9.72 10.51
CA GLU A 24 -0.58 8.71 9.49
C GLU A 24 0.68 7.90 9.12
N PRO A 25 0.54 6.61 8.76
CA PRO A 25 1.65 5.85 8.19
C PRO A 25 2.18 6.52 6.92
N SER A 26 3.49 6.74 6.86
CA SER A 26 4.17 7.30 5.68
C SER A 26 4.69 6.24 4.71
N GLY A 27 4.36 4.97 4.97
CA GLY A 27 4.80 3.80 4.23
C GLY A 27 3.88 2.60 4.50
N PRO A 28 4.31 1.37 4.19
CA PRO A 28 3.51 0.17 4.44
C PRO A 28 3.22 0.00 5.93
N ALA A 29 1.94 0.02 6.29
CA ALA A 29 1.47 -0.22 7.65
C ALA A 29 1.33 -1.72 7.97
N GLU A 30 1.48 -2.59 6.96
CA GLU A 30 1.30 -4.04 7.10
C GLU A 30 2.37 -4.80 6.32
N TRP A 31 2.91 -5.86 6.94
CA TRP A 31 3.91 -6.76 6.35
C TRP A 31 3.53 -8.22 6.56
N ALA A 32 3.62 -9.01 5.49
CA ALA A 32 3.62 -10.46 5.59
C ALA A 32 5.05 -10.96 5.85
N VAL A 33 5.23 -11.77 6.89
CA VAL A 33 6.53 -12.26 7.34
C VAL A 33 6.50 -13.77 7.46
N ALA A 34 7.36 -14.44 6.71
CA ALA A 34 7.65 -15.86 6.94
C ALA A 34 8.78 -15.97 7.99
N LEU A 35 8.43 -16.37 9.21
CA LEU A 35 9.37 -16.54 10.31
C LEU A 35 9.90 -17.99 10.33
N PRO A 36 11.20 -18.23 10.07
CA PRO A 36 11.80 -19.54 10.24
C PRO A 36 12.06 -19.84 11.72
N GLU A 37 12.26 -21.12 12.06
CA GLU A 37 12.60 -21.54 13.42
C GLU A 37 13.91 -20.89 13.88
N GLY A 38 13.90 -20.28 15.07
CA GLY A 38 15.05 -19.54 15.61
C GLY A 38 15.41 -18.25 14.86
N GLY A 39 14.60 -17.84 13.87
CA GLY A 39 14.82 -16.63 13.09
C GLY A 39 14.44 -15.35 13.81
N SER A 40 14.92 -14.22 13.27
CA SER A 40 14.48 -12.88 13.66
C SER A 40 14.30 -12.01 12.42
N TRP A 41 13.36 -11.07 12.52
CA TRP A 41 13.08 -10.08 11.48
C TRP A 41 13.03 -8.69 12.11
N ASP A 42 13.59 -7.72 11.41
CA ASP A 42 13.50 -6.30 11.76
C ASP A 42 12.64 -5.58 10.72
N LEU A 43 11.63 -4.84 11.18
CA LEU A 43 10.64 -4.18 10.35
C LEU A 43 10.60 -2.70 10.71
N GLN A 44 10.80 -1.87 9.68
CA GLN A 44 10.83 -0.43 9.83
C GLN A 44 9.51 0.19 9.40
N PHE A 45 9.00 1.03 10.28
CA PHE A 45 7.71 1.69 10.15
C PHE A 45 7.92 3.21 10.21
N GLY A 46 7.23 3.94 9.34
CA GLY A 46 7.32 5.39 9.25
C GLY A 46 5.95 6.02 9.48
N ASN A 47 5.93 7.13 10.23
CA ASN A 47 4.74 7.95 10.42
C ASN A 47 5.05 9.41 10.09
N VAL A 48 4.07 10.11 9.50
CA VAL A 48 4.10 11.56 9.31
C VAL A 48 2.96 12.18 10.09
N ARG A 49 3.14 13.44 10.51
CA ARG A 49 2.10 14.17 11.23
C ARG A 49 0.93 14.41 10.31
N SER A 50 -0.27 14.02 10.74
CA SER A 50 -1.51 14.33 10.02
C SER A 50 -1.81 15.81 10.21
N GLU A 51 -1.94 16.56 9.12
CA GLU A 51 -2.38 17.97 9.18
C GLU A 51 -3.86 18.09 9.59
N ALA A 52 -4.58 16.96 9.65
CA ALA A 52 -5.97 16.86 10.06
C ALA A 52 -6.10 16.60 11.57
N GLN A 53 -5.65 17.53 12.44
CA GLN A 53 -6.27 17.72 13.77
C GLN A 53 -5.77 19.00 14.45
N ALA A 54 -6.43 20.10 14.12
CA ALA A 54 -6.86 21.04 15.14
C ALA A 54 -8.38 20.93 15.24
N THR A 55 -8.91 19.89 15.87
CA THR A 55 -10.24 19.94 16.50
C THR A 55 -10.27 18.89 17.60
N SER A 56 -10.43 19.40 18.81
CA SER A 56 -10.61 18.73 20.09
C SER A 56 -11.67 17.63 20.05
N GLY A 57 -11.53 16.66 20.96
CA GLY A 57 -12.53 15.63 21.17
C GLY A 57 -13.89 16.18 21.58
N GLU A 58 -14.93 15.46 21.16
CA GLU A 58 -16.22 15.49 21.82
C GLU A 58 -16.86 14.11 21.68
N THR A 59 -17.23 13.53 22.82
CA THR A 59 -18.09 12.37 22.94
C THR A 59 -19.43 12.70 22.32
N THR A 60 -19.95 11.84 21.43
CA THR A 60 -21.39 11.78 21.18
C THR A 60 -21.82 10.34 20.90
N GLU A 61 -22.68 9.87 21.80
CA GLU A 61 -23.47 8.64 21.81
C GLU A 61 -24.47 8.58 20.62
N PRO A 62 -25.00 7.41 20.20
CA PRO A 62 -25.39 7.16 18.81
C PRO A 62 -26.85 7.45 18.43
N ALA A 63 -27.04 7.54 17.11
CA ALA A 63 -28.25 7.32 16.28
C ALA A 63 -29.11 8.55 15.89
N PRO A 64 -29.79 8.55 14.72
CA PRO A 64 -29.88 7.52 13.67
C PRO A 64 -29.43 7.99 12.26
N GLU A 65 -29.37 7.01 11.37
CA GLU A 65 -29.04 7.06 9.94
C GLU A 65 -29.97 8.00 9.16
N ASN A 66 -29.40 8.80 8.24
CA ASN A 66 -30.16 9.33 7.11
C ASN A 66 -29.26 9.41 5.87
N GLU A 67 -29.62 8.63 4.86
CA GLU A 67 -29.05 8.69 3.52
C GLU A 67 -29.31 10.06 2.90
N GLY A 68 -28.28 10.68 2.33
CA GLY A 68 -28.37 12.02 1.77
C GLY A 68 -27.18 12.35 0.88
N ASN A 69 -27.18 11.73 -0.29
CA ASN A 69 -26.32 12.02 -1.43
C ASN A 69 -26.07 13.54 -1.63
N SER A 70 -24.80 13.96 -1.62
CA SER A 70 -24.36 15.19 -2.28
C SER A 70 -22.91 15.03 -2.75
N ALA A 71 -22.78 14.81 -4.05
CA ALA A 71 -21.55 14.92 -4.80
C ALA A 71 -21.09 16.39 -4.85
N SER A 72 -19.82 16.66 -4.53
CA SER A 72 -18.97 17.54 -5.34
C SER A 72 -17.52 17.50 -4.86
N VAL A 73 -16.69 16.78 -5.60
CA VAL A 73 -15.38 17.22 -6.13
C VAL A 73 -14.50 18.08 -5.21
N GLY A 74 -13.59 17.41 -4.50
CA GLY A 74 -12.33 17.97 -4.02
C GLY A 74 -11.16 17.32 -4.77
N GLY A 75 -11.05 17.61 -6.07
CA GLY A 75 -10.00 17.07 -6.94
C GLY A 75 -8.66 17.73 -6.67
N SER A 76 -7.78 17.07 -5.91
CA SER A 76 -6.32 17.34 -5.96
C SER A 76 -5.46 16.23 -5.34
N THR A 77 -6.00 15.37 -4.45
CA THR A 77 -5.22 14.29 -3.81
C THR A 77 -5.41 12.92 -4.49
N PHE A 78 -6.61 12.56 -4.96
CA PHE A 78 -6.85 11.26 -5.59
C PHE A 78 -6.28 11.13 -7.02
N SER A 79 -6.15 12.24 -7.75
CA SER A 79 -5.59 12.27 -9.11
C SER A 79 -4.07 12.04 -9.13
N HIS A 80 -3.37 12.35 -8.04
CA HIS A 80 -1.92 12.14 -7.95
C HIS A 80 -1.53 10.69 -7.69
N VAL A 81 -2.31 9.95 -6.90
CA VAL A 81 -2.06 8.53 -6.60
C VAL A 81 -2.34 7.64 -7.82
N PHE A 82 -3.39 7.93 -8.59
CA PHE A 82 -3.72 7.19 -9.81
C PHE A 82 -2.67 7.39 -10.93
N SER A 83 -2.04 8.56 -11.00
CA SER A 83 -1.08 8.90 -12.06
C SER A 83 0.29 8.20 -11.91
N ILE A 84 0.62 7.64 -10.74
CA ILE A 84 1.87 6.90 -10.52
C ILE A 84 1.72 5.43 -10.91
N ILE A 85 0.58 4.81 -10.59
CA ILE A 85 0.30 3.40 -10.86
C ILE A 85 0.19 3.14 -12.39
N ALA A 86 -0.39 4.07 -13.15
CA ALA A 86 -0.53 3.92 -14.60
C ALA A 86 0.80 3.87 -15.37
N LYS A 87 1.84 4.57 -14.91
CA LYS A 87 3.13 4.66 -15.64
C LYS A 87 3.95 3.37 -15.56
N VAL A 88 3.94 2.70 -14.40
CA VAL A 88 4.69 1.44 -14.21
C VAL A 88 4.03 0.29 -14.98
N SER A 89 2.70 0.24 -14.99
CA SER A 89 1.92 -0.71 -15.81
C SER A 89 2.18 -0.52 -17.31
N GLY A 90 2.18 0.71 -17.81
CA GLY A 90 2.40 0.99 -19.23
C GLY A 90 3.79 0.56 -19.73
N VAL A 91 4.84 0.83 -18.95
CA VAL A 91 6.21 0.45 -19.33
C VAL A 91 6.38 -1.07 -19.39
N LEU A 92 5.80 -1.82 -18.44
CA LEU A 92 5.83 -3.28 -18.45
C LEU A 92 5.17 -3.88 -19.70
N VAL A 93 4.01 -3.35 -20.10
CA VAL A 93 3.30 -3.79 -21.31
C VAL A 93 4.10 -3.48 -22.57
N LEU A 94 4.75 -2.31 -22.65
CA LEU A 94 5.58 -1.95 -23.80
C LEU A 94 6.81 -2.87 -23.95
N ILE A 95 7.48 -3.21 -22.84
CA ILE A 95 8.60 -4.14 -22.85
C ILE A 95 8.15 -5.53 -23.32
N LEU A 96 7.02 -6.01 -22.81
CA LEU A 96 6.46 -7.31 -23.20
C LEU A 96 6.11 -7.34 -24.71
N ALA A 97 5.44 -6.28 -25.21
CA ALA A 97 5.05 -6.17 -26.61
C ALA A 97 6.27 -6.13 -27.54
N ALA A 98 7.32 -5.40 -27.18
CA ALA A 98 8.57 -5.36 -27.92
C ALA A 98 9.25 -6.74 -27.97
N GLY A 99 9.30 -7.46 -26.85
CA GLY A 99 9.83 -8.83 -26.79
C GLY A 99 9.09 -9.79 -27.72
N ILE A 100 7.75 -9.77 -27.71
CA ILE A 100 6.92 -10.61 -28.58
C ILE A 100 7.15 -10.26 -30.05
N ALA A 101 7.24 -8.97 -30.40
CA ALA A 101 7.48 -8.54 -31.78
C ALA A 101 8.83 -9.04 -32.31
N VAL A 102 9.89 -8.97 -31.51
CA VAL A 102 11.22 -9.49 -31.88
C VAL A 102 11.18 -11.01 -32.07
N LEU A 103 10.57 -11.75 -31.14
CA LEU A 103 10.40 -13.20 -31.25
C LEU A 103 9.62 -13.59 -32.52
N PHE A 104 8.56 -12.85 -32.84
CA PHE A 104 7.76 -13.08 -34.05
C PHE A 104 8.59 -12.91 -35.33
N ILE A 105 9.38 -11.84 -35.42
CA ILE A 105 10.26 -11.59 -36.59
C ILE A 105 11.33 -12.68 -36.71
N LEU A 106 11.96 -13.08 -35.61
CA LEU A 106 12.97 -14.14 -35.60
C LEU A 106 12.37 -15.50 -35.98
N ASN A 107 11.18 -15.83 -35.48
CA ASN A 107 10.50 -17.08 -35.82
C ASN A 107 10.02 -17.08 -37.28
N ARG A 108 9.57 -15.94 -37.80
CA ARG A 108 9.17 -15.77 -39.21
C ARG A 108 10.35 -15.95 -40.16
N ARG A 109 11.54 -15.46 -39.78
CA ARG A 109 12.78 -15.66 -40.57
C ARG A 109 13.30 -17.09 -40.59
N ARG A 110 12.96 -17.92 -39.60
CA ARG A 110 13.35 -19.35 -39.57
C ARG A 110 12.42 -20.25 -40.39
N ARG A 111 11.24 -19.77 -40.79
CA ARG A 111 10.27 -20.53 -41.57
C ARG A 111 10.26 -20.20 -43.07
N TYR A 112 11.18 -19.34 -43.53
CA TYR A 112 11.48 -19.12 -44.94
C TYR A 112 12.84 -19.69 -45.28
#